data_AF-A0A520IEP4-F1
#
_entry.id   AF-A0A520IEP4-F1
#
_cell.length_a   1.000
_cell.length_b   1.000
_cell.length_c   1.000
_cell.angle_alpha   90.00
_cell.angle_beta   90.00
_cell.angle_gamma   90.00
#
_symmetry.space_group_name_H-M   'P 1'
#
loop_
_entity.id
_entity.type
_entity.pdbx_description
1 polymer ?
#
loop_
_entity_poly.entity_id
_entity_poly.type
_entity_poly.pdbx_seq_one_letter_code
_entity_poly.pdbx_strand_id
1 'polypeptide(L)'
;HQVDSDAMSFELCAKQGYREAGRKAKPTLLEPIMKVEVLTPDQYMGDVTGDLNRRRGMLEGMDSRHGVQVIKAKVPLSEMFGYVTQLRSLSSGRATSTMEFSHYAPAPTGVAEEVMAKAKGKMKVED
;
A
#
# COMPACT_ATOMS: atom_id res chain seq x y z
N HIS A 1 26.02 -27.67 21.36
CA HIS A 1 27.06 -28.48 22.03
C HIS A 1 28.15 -27.54 22.50
N GLN A 2 28.74 -27.74 23.69
CA GLN A 2 29.60 -26.72 24.32
C GLN A 2 30.83 -26.34 23.48
N VAL A 3 31.31 -27.25 22.63
CA VAL A 3 32.53 -27.03 21.83
C VAL A 3 32.27 -26.81 20.33
N ASP A 4 31.11 -27.21 19.81
CA ASP A 4 30.77 -27.12 18.37
C ASP A 4 29.71 -26.03 18.08
N SER A 5 29.23 -25.34 19.11
CA SER A 5 28.27 -24.25 18.94
C SER A 5 28.99 -22.91 18.89
N ASP A 6 28.88 -22.26 17.74
CA ASP A 6 29.35 -20.90 17.50
C ASP A 6 28.21 -20.00 17.00
N ALA A 7 28.48 -18.69 16.89
CA ALA A 7 27.47 -17.71 16.46
C ALA A 7 26.89 -18.03 15.06
N MET A 8 27.75 -18.43 14.12
CA MET A 8 27.36 -18.77 12.75
C MET A 8 26.40 -19.97 12.74
N SER A 9 26.67 -20.97 13.56
CA SER A 9 25.84 -22.17 13.71
C SER A 9 24.43 -21.82 14.20
N PHE A 10 24.31 -20.88 15.16
CA PHE A 10 23.01 -20.41 15.62
C PHE A 10 22.28 -19.54 14.59
N GLU A 11 22.98 -18.72 13.82
CA GLU A 11 22.37 -17.94 12.73
C GLU A 11 21.80 -18.85 11.64
N LEU A 12 22.56 -19.87 11.22
CA LEU A 12 22.11 -20.89 10.27
C LEU A 12 20.89 -21.66 10.79
N CYS A 13 20.95 -22.08 12.06
CA CYS A 13 19.83 -22.76 12.72
C CYS A 13 18.57 -21.87 12.74
N ALA A 14 18.69 -20.62 13.16
CA ALA A 14 17.59 -19.66 13.20
C ALA A 14 17.00 -19.40 11.81
N LYS A 15 17.85 -19.27 10.78
CA LYS A 15 17.43 -19.09 9.38
C LYS A 15 16.63 -20.28 8.86
N GLN A 16 17.07 -21.50 9.14
CA GLN A 16 16.37 -22.73 8.73
C GLN A 16 15.04 -22.85 9.47
N GLY A 17 15.05 -22.66 10.80
CA GLY A 17 13.84 -22.68 11.64
C GLY A 17 12.80 -21.65 11.19
N TYR A 18 13.21 -20.42 10.89
CA TYR A 18 12.32 -19.37 10.39
C TYR A 18 11.70 -19.73 9.03
N ARG A 19 12.47 -20.30 8.10
CA ARG A 19 11.96 -20.72 6.79
C ARG A 19 10.92 -21.82 6.91
N GLU A 20 11.12 -22.79 7.80
CA GLU A 20 10.18 -23.88 7.99
C GLU A 20 8.91 -23.42 8.72
N ALA A 21 9.07 -22.72 9.86
CA ALA A 21 7.96 -22.22 10.65
C ALA A 21 7.13 -21.18 9.86
N GLY A 22 7.81 -20.28 9.13
CA GLY A 22 7.17 -19.23 8.33
C GLY A 22 6.23 -19.78 7.27
N ARG A 23 6.57 -20.90 6.61
CA ARG A 23 5.66 -21.56 5.65
C ARG A 23 4.40 -22.12 6.31
N LYS A 24 4.53 -22.64 7.53
CA LYS A 24 3.41 -23.21 8.31
C LYS A 24 2.50 -22.11 8.91
N ALA A 25 3.03 -20.90 9.09
CA ALA A 25 2.33 -19.77 9.71
C ALA A 25 1.35 -19.03 8.78
N LYS A 26 1.16 -19.46 7.53
CA LYS A 26 0.27 -18.83 6.52
C LYS A 26 0.58 -17.33 6.34
N PRO A 27 1.79 -17.00 5.85
CA PRO A 27 2.21 -15.61 5.71
C PRO A 27 1.32 -14.90 4.68
N THR A 28 0.99 -13.65 4.94
CA THR A 28 0.17 -12.81 4.06
C THR A 28 0.97 -11.61 3.59
N LEU A 29 0.82 -11.24 2.32
CA LEU A 29 1.47 -10.05 1.77
C LEU A 29 0.77 -8.79 2.31
N LEU A 30 1.55 -7.82 2.77
CA LEU A 30 1.04 -6.54 3.22
C LEU A 30 1.36 -5.45 2.18
N GLU A 31 0.42 -4.54 1.95
CA GLU A 31 0.63 -3.33 1.15
C GLU A 31 0.57 -2.07 2.03
N PRO A 32 1.34 -1.02 1.70
CA PRO A 32 1.30 0.24 2.44
C PRO A 32 0.06 1.05 2.08
N ILE A 33 -0.66 1.47 3.11
CA ILE A 33 -1.83 2.34 3.03
C ILE A 33 -1.43 3.77 3.38
N MET A 34 -1.85 4.69 2.53
CA MET A 34 -1.55 6.11 2.60
C MET A 34 -2.78 6.85 3.08
N LYS A 35 -2.62 7.74 4.05
CA LYS A 35 -3.64 8.72 4.39
C LYS A 35 -3.50 9.90 3.43
N VAL A 36 -4.55 10.17 2.69
CA VAL A 36 -4.63 11.18 1.63
C VAL A 36 -5.62 12.24 2.05
N GLU A 37 -5.23 13.50 1.92
CA GLU A 37 -6.12 14.63 2.07
C GLU A 37 -6.17 15.41 0.75
N VAL A 38 -7.36 15.63 0.23
CA VAL A 38 -7.58 16.34 -1.05
C VAL A 38 -8.42 17.56 -0.80
N LEU A 39 -7.90 18.72 -1.20
CA LEU A 39 -8.61 19.98 -1.15
C LEU A 39 -9.10 20.31 -2.56
N THR A 40 -10.41 20.47 -2.73
CA THR A 40 -11.01 20.72 -4.05
C THR A 40 -12.24 21.64 -3.94
N PRO A 41 -12.50 22.49 -4.95
CA PRO A 41 -13.79 23.19 -5.05
C PRO A 41 -14.98 22.22 -5.11
N ASP A 42 -16.12 22.64 -4.57
CA ASP A 42 -17.36 21.84 -4.46
C ASP A 42 -17.80 21.21 -5.79
N GLN A 43 -17.71 21.98 -6.87
CA GLN A 43 -18.07 21.55 -8.23
C GLN A 43 -17.30 20.31 -8.75
N TYR A 44 -16.15 19.97 -8.15
CA TYR A 44 -15.33 18.82 -8.55
C TYR A 44 -15.32 17.71 -7.49
N MET A 45 -16.03 17.89 -6.38
CA MET A 45 -16.04 16.96 -5.26
C MET A 45 -16.47 15.55 -5.71
N GLY A 46 -17.48 15.45 -6.56
CA GLY A 46 -17.98 14.18 -7.09
C GLY A 46 -16.93 13.41 -7.89
N ASP A 47 -16.25 14.09 -8.81
CA ASP A 47 -15.22 13.48 -9.66
C ASP A 47 -14.00 13.00 -8.86
N VAL A 48 -13.55 13.83 -7.91
CA VAL A 48 -12.42 13.48 -7.02
C VAL A 48 -12.77 12.29 -6.14
N THR A 49 -13.97 12.28 -5.54
CA THR A 49 -14.45 11.18 -4.69
C THR A 49 -14.61 9.90 -5.51
N GLY A 50 -15.13 10.00 -6.74
CA GLY A 50 -15.23 8.87 -7.66
C GLY A 50 -13.88 8.27 -8.00
N ASP A 51 -12.87 9.10 -8.25
CA ASP A 51 -11.51 8.63 -8.54
C ASP A 51 -10.87 7.91 -7.35
N LEU A 52 -11.01 8.46 -6.14
CA LEU A 52 -10.51 7.83 -4.91
C LEU A 52 -11.16 6.45 -4.69
N ASN A 53 -12.46 6.31 -4.92
CA ASN A 53 -13.15 5.03 -4.83
C ASN A 53 -12.63 4.02 -5.88
N ARG A 54 -12.40 4.45 -7.13
CA ARG A 54 -11.80 3.58 -8.17
C ARG A 54 -10.41 3.08 -7.78
N ARG A 55 -9.66 3.87 -7.01
CA ARG A 55 -8.32 3.55 -6.49
C ARG A 55 -8.37 2.73 -5.20
N ARG A 56 -9.48 2.05 -4.90
CA ARG A 56 -9.69 1.30 -3.65
C ARG A 56 -9.54 2.16 -2.39
N GLY A 57 -9.81 3.46 -2.52
CA GLY A 57 -9.77 4.40 -1.41
C GLY A 57 -10.96 4.20 -0.48
N MET A 58 -10.68 4.16 0.83
CA MET A 58 -11.68 4.20 1.88
C MET A 58 -11.81 5.64 2.38
N LEU A 59 -12.96 6.27 2.12
CA LEU A 59 -13.25 7.62 2.61
C LEU A 59 -13.40 7.58 4.14
N GLU A 60 -12.68 8.45 4.84
CA GLU A 60 -12.76 8.59 6.30
C GLU A 60 -13.66 9.76 6.71
N GLY A 61 -13.82 10.75 5.83
CA GLY A 61 -14.68 11.89 6.08
C GLY A 61 -14.49 13.01 5.07
N MET A 62 -15.38 13.99 5.15
CA MET A 62 -15.33 15.19 4.34
C MET A 62 -15.63 16.40 5.22
N ASP A 63 -14.79 17.41 5.15
CA ASP A 63 -14.95 18.69 5.85
C ASP A 63 -15.09 19.81 4.82
N SER A 64 -15.78 20.89 5.17
CA SER A 64 -15.83 22.11 4.35
C SER A 64 -15.10 23.25 5.06
N ARG A 65 -14.20 23.93 4.34
CA ARG A 65 -13.38 25.01 4.90
C ARG A 65 -13.28 26.16 3.90
N HIS A 66 -13.85 27.32 4.23
CA HIS A 66 -13.76 28.56 3.44
C HIS A 66 -14.13 28.38 1.95
N GLY A 67 -15.18 27.59 1.65
CA GLY A 67 -15.63 27.35 0.27
C GLY A 67 -14.83 26.27 -0.49
N VAL A 68 -13.94 25.55 0.19
CA VAL A 68 -13.21 24.39 -0.34
C VAL A 68 -13.63 23.14 0.42
N GLN A 69 -13.84 22.03 -0.30
CA GLN A 69 -14.09 20.72 0.29
C GLN A 69 -12.76 20.02 0.57
N VAL A 70 -12.63 19.43 1.75
CA VAL A 70 -11.48 18.66 2.22
C VAL A 70 -11.92 17.22 2.35
N ILE A 71 -11.38 16.35 1.49
CA ILE A 71 -11.73 14.94 1.43
C ILE A 71 -10.58 14.14 2.07
N LYS A 72 -10.89 13.35 3.09
CA LYS A 72 -9.90 12.50 3.79
C LYS A 72 -10.17 11.04 3.41
N ALA A 73 -9.13 10.34 2.99
CA ALA A 73 -9.23 8.95 2.57
C ALA A 73 -7.98 8.14 2.90
N LYS A 74 -8.14 6.83 3.04
CA LYS A 74 -7.05 5.85 3.07
C LYS A 74 -6.98 5.12 1.75
N VAL A 75 -5.84 5.22 1.07
CA VAL A 75 -5.67 4.67 -0.28
C VAL A 75 -4.39 3.83 -0.33
N PRO A 76 -4.41 2.63 -0.94
CA PRO A 76 -3.19 1.85 -1.17
C PRO A 76 -2.19 2.64 -2.03
N LEU A 77 -0.91 2.67 -1.65
CA LEU A 77 0.11 3.41 -2.39
C LEU A 77 0.27 2.92 -3.84
N SER A 78 0.07 1.63 -4.06
CA SER A 78 0.07 0.99 -5.38
C SER A 78 -0.94 1.62 -6.35
N GLU A 79 -2.03 2.17 -5.85
CA GLU A 79 -3.08 2.82 -6.62
C GLU A 79 -2.86 4.32 -6.77
N MET A 80 -1.81 4.91 -6.18
CA MET A 80 -1.58 6.36 -6.17
C MET A 80 -0.58 6.84 -7.24
N PHE A 81 0.01 5.92 -8.01
CA PHE A 81 0.86 6.29 -9.13
C PHE A 81 0.09 7.12 -10.16
N GLY A 82 0.67 8.26 -10.56
CA GLY A 82 0.06 9.21 -11.49
C GLY A 82 -1.10 10.04 -10.89
N TYR A 83 -1.39 9.93 -9.59
CA TYR A 83 -2.55 10.60 -8.98
C TYR A 83 -2.53 12.12 -9.14
N VAL A 84 -1.36 12.77 -8.97
CA VAL A 84 -1.24 14.24 -9.12
C VAL A 84 -1.67 14.71 -10.51
N THR A 85 -1.29 13.99 -11.56
CA THR A 85 -1.68 14.30 -12.93
C THR A 85 -3.17 14.09 -13.15
N GLN A 86 -3.72 12.98 -12.66
CA GLN A 86 -5.16 12.70 -12.75
C GLN A 86 -5.99 13.75 -12.01
N LEU A 87 -5.59 14.10 -10.78
CA LEU A 87 -6.27 15.10 -9.96
C LEU A 87 -6.28 16.47 -10.63
N ARG A 88 -5.17 16.86 -11.27
CA ARG A 88 -5.10 18.09 -12.07
C ARG A 88 -6.13 18.06 -13.20
N SER A 89 -6.26 16.97 -13.93
CA SER A 89 -7.25 16.85 -15.01
C SER A 89 -8.69 16.91 -14.49
N LEU A 90 -9.00 16.22 -13.39
CA LEU A 90 -10.35 16.19 -12.80
C LEU A 90 -10.78 17.57 -12.25
N SER A 91 -9.84 18.33 -11.70
CA SER A 91 -10.12 19.61 -11.04
C SER A 91 -9.80 20.84 -11.91
N SER A 92 -9.45 20.64 -13.18
CA SER A 92 -8.86 21.69 -14.03
C SER A 92 -7.67 22.41 -13.35
N GLY A 93 -6.89 21.69 -12.54
CA GLY A 93 -5.75 22.18 -11.78
C GLY A 93 -6.09 22.96 -10.51
N ARG A 94 -7.34 22.91 -10.04
CA ARG A 94 -7.80 23.65 -8.86
C ARG A 94 -7.81 22.85 -7.57
N ALA A 95 -7.51 21.55 -7.62
CA ALA A 95 -7.36 20.71 -6.44
C ALA A 95 -5.90 20.48 -6.07
N THR A 96 -5.65 20.29 -4.78
CA THR A 96 -4.36 19.89 -4.23
C THR A 96 -4.52 18.64 -3.38
N SER A 97 -3.47 17.83 -3.29
CA SER A 97 -3.47 16.63 -2.45
C SER A 97 -2.20 16.52 -1.64
N THR A 98 -2.32 16.09 -0.40
CA THR A 98 -1.21 15.63 0.44
C THR A 98 -1.39 14.16 0.74
N MET A 99 -0.28 13.43 0.93
CA MET A 99 -0.32 12.05 1.36
C MET A 99 0.78 11.76 2.38
N GLU A 100 0.44 10.96 3.39
CA GLU A 100 1.36 10.47 4.40
C GLU A 100 1.16 8.97 4.62
N PHE A 101 2.22 8.26 5.01
CA PHE A 101 2.10 6.85 5.37
C PHE A 101 1.18 6.70 6.58
N SER A 102 0.24 5.76 6.53
CA SER A 102 -0.64 5.44 7.65
C SER A 102 -0.24 4.14 8.33
N HIS A 103 -0.32 3.02 7.61
CA HIS A 103 -0.05 1.68 8.14
C HIS A 103 0.09 0.66 6.99
N TYR A 104 0.46 -0.58 7.33
CA TYR A 104 0.37 -1.71 6.42
C TYR A 104 -0.95 -2.46 6.60
N ALA A 105 -1.57 -2.89 5.51
CA ALA A 105 -2.76 -3.72 5.51
C ALA A 105 -2.58 -4.95 4.60
N PRO A 106 -3.31 -6.05 4.83
CA PRO A 106 -3.30 -7.21 3.92
C PRO A 106 -3.63 -6.81 2.49
N ALA A 107 -2.74 -7.14 1.56
CA ALA A 107 -2.98 -6.93 0.14
C ALA A 107 -4.12 -7.85 -0.34
N PRO A 108 -5.04 -7.38 -1.21
CA PRO A 108 -6.04 -8.23 -1.82
C PRO A 108 -5.40 -9.40 -2.57
N THR A 109 -6.11 -10.53 -2.61
CA THR A 109 -5.61 -11.78 -3.21
C THR A 109 -5.06 -11.59 -4.62
N GLY A 110 -5.76 -10.85 -5.48
CA GLY A 110 -5.30 -10.60 -6.87
C GLY A 110 -3.98 -9.83 -6.95
N VAL A 111 -3.80 -8.80 -6.12
CA VAL A 111 -2.54 -8.04 -6.06
C VAL A 111 -1.42 -8.90 -5.48
N ALA A 112 -1.72 -9.69 -4.44
CA ALA A 112 -0.75 -10.58 -3.83
C ALA A 112 -0.26 -11.66 -4.79
N GLU A 113 -1.16 -12.28 -5.56
CA GLU A 113 -0.83 -13.28 -6.58
C GLU A 113 0.04 -12.70 -7.69
N GLU A 114 -0.28 -11.51 -8.19
CA GLU A 114 0.52 -10.83 -9.23
C GLU A 114 1.95 -10.54 -8.74
N VAL A 115 2.08 -10.01 -7.51
CA VAL A 115 3.40 -9.70 -6.92
C VAL A 115 4.19 -10.99 -6.69
N MET A 116 3.55 -12.05 -6.17
CA MET A 116 4.19 -13.35 -5.98
C MET A 116 4.63 -13.97 -7.31
N ALA A 117 3.82 -13.86 -8.37
CA ALA A 117 4.16 -14.36 -9.70
C ALA A 117 5.38 -13.62 -10.27
N LYS A 118 5.40 -12.28 -10.19
CA LYS A 118 6.55 -11.45 -10.61
C LYS A 118 7.82 -11.77 -9.83
N ALA A 119 7.71 -12.01 -8.53
CA ALA A 119 8.85 -12.37 -7.69
C ALA A 119 9.39 -13.77 -8.04
N LYS A 120 8.51 -14.76 -8.23
CA LYS A 120 8.90 -16.13 -8.62
C LYS A 120 9.55 -16.19 -10.00
N GLY A 121 9.08 -15.38 -10.97
CA GLY A 121 9.69 -15.29 -12.30
C GLY A 121 11.13 -14.77 -12.32
N LYS A 122 11.61 -14.14 -11.23
CA LYS A 122 13.00 -13.69 -11.08
C LYS A 122 13.88 -14.65 -10.26
N MET A 123 13.28 -15.64 -9.60
CA MET A 123 14.05 -16.70 -8.93
C MET A 123 14.35 -17.78 -9.96
N LYS A 124 15.53 -17.69 -10.60
CA LYS A 124 16.18 -18.91 -11.09
C LYS A 124 16.31 -19.83 -9.87
N VAL A 125 15.52 -20.89 -9.86
CA VAL A 125 15.70 -22.01 -8.94
C VAL A 125 17.03 -22.62 -9.36
N GLU A 126 18.09 -22.35 -8.60
CA GLU A 126 19.25 -23.24 -8.60
C GLU A 126 18.81 -24.48 -7.80
N ASP A 127 18.74 -25.61 -8.50
CA ASP A 127 18.53 -26.94 -7.95
C ASP A 127 19.65 -27.32 -6.95
#